data_AF-A0A519BJ03-F1
#
_entry.id   AF-A0A519BJ03-F1
#
_cell.length_a   1.000
_cell.length_b   1.000
_cell.length_c   1.000
_cell.angle_alpha   90.00
_cell.angle_beta   90.00
_cell.angle_gamma   90.00
#
_symmetry.space_group_name_H-M   'P 1'
#
loop_
_entity.id
_entity.type
_entity.pdbx_description
1 polymer ?
#
loop_
_entity_poly.entity_id
_entity_poly.type
_entity_poly.pdbx_seq_one_letter_code
_entity_poly.pdbx_strand_id
1 'polypeptide(L)'
;MLNYIALIFININPFFGGRLLAVSYITFMGLNPLLSVLVIIVSDISICITGFYFAQYLRKLKFFNKRLSKIDDKWVRNGAYVGFFVGQFFIGTFFVSLILGLIKHKGNNIVFFYIPLIISVILYTIVYYYLSSDGIDLIKHFLYYS
;
A
#
# COMPACT_ATOMS: atom_id res chain seq x y z
N MET A 1 22.93 -6.12 1.55
CA MET A 1 21.88 -6.41 2.56
C MET A 1 21.37 -5.13 3.23
N LEU A 2 22.26 -4.30 3.81
CA LEU A 2 21.89 -3.03 4.47
C LEU A 2 21.07 -2.09 3.56
N ASN A 3 21.42 -2.00 2.27
CA ASN A 3 20.69 -1.16 1.33
C ASN A 3 19.24 -1.58 1.13
N TYR A 4 18.94 -2.89 1.19
CA TYR A 4 17.58 -3.40 1.08
C TYR A 4 16.79 -3.22 2.37
N ILE A 5 17.46 -3.23 3.53
CA ILE A 5 16.84 -2.90 4.81
C ILE A 5 16.46 -1.41 4.84
N ALA A 6 17.36 -0.53 4.39
CA ALA A 6 17.06 0.90 4.23
C ALA A 6 15.91 1.14 3.25
N LEU A 7 15.87 0.42 2.13
CA LEU A 7 14.77 0.47 1.16
C LEU A 7 13.43 0.13 1.81
N ILE A 8 13.39 -0.88 2.68
CA ILE A 8 12.19 -1.21 3.46
C ILE A 8 11.79 0.01 4.28
N PHE A 9 12.66 0.56 5.15
CA PHE A 9 12.29 1.71 5.99
C PHE A 9 11.79 2.93 5.20
N ILE A 10 12.40 3.21 4.05
CA ILE A 10 11.97 4.29 3.15
C ILE A 10 10.57 4.01 2.58
N ASN A 11 10.31 2.76 2.17
CA ASN A 11 9.02 2.35 1.60
C ASN A 11 7.89 2.27 2.64
N ILE A 12 8.19 1.85 3.88
CA ILE A 12 7.23 1.74 4.99
C ILE A 12 6.63 3.12 5.38
N ASN A 13 7.26 4.22 4.94
CA ASN A 13 6.82 5.56 5.26
C ASN A 13 5.37 5.80 4.77
N PRO A 14 4.39 5.98 5.69
CA PRO A 14 2.97 6.07 5.34
C PRO A 14 2.57 7.39 4.67
N PHE A 15 3.50 8.34 4.54
CA PHE A 15 3.27 9.62 3.89
C PHE A 15 3.34 9.51 2.36
N PHE A 16 2.48 10.27 1.68
CA PHE A 16 2.50 10.42 0.22
C PHE A 16 3.93 10.76 -0.25
N GLY A 17 4.53 9.87 -1.05
CA GLY A 17 5.88 10.03 -1.58
C GLY A 17 6.92 9.00 -1.10
N GLY A 18 6.61 8.14 -0.12
CA GLY A 18 7.52 7.07 0.33
C GLY A 18 8.00 6.17 -0.81
N ARG A 19 7.12 5.86 -1.77
CA ARG A 19 7.46 5.10 -2.98
C ARG A 19 8.34 5.86 -3.95
N LEU A 20 8.15 7.17 -4.13
CA LEU A 20 9.02 7.98 -4.99
C LEU A 20 10.43 8.05 -4.42
N LEU A 21 10.54 8.19 -3.11
CA LEU A 21 11.82 8.12 -2.39
C LEU A 21 12.45 6.72 -2.52
N ALA A 22 11.65 5.66 -2.42
CA ALA A 22 12.13 4.29 -2.60
C ALA A 22 12.67 4.05 -4.02
N VAL A 23 11.94 4.48 -5.06
CA VAL A 23 12.41 4.38 -6.46
C VAL A 23 13.66 5.23 -6.67
N SER A 24 13.68 6.47 -6.17
CA SER A 24 14.85 7.34 -6.23
C SER A 24 16.07 6.68 -5.59
N TYR A 25 15.91 6.10 -4.41
CA TYR A 25 16.96 5.38 -3.70
C TYR A 25 17.47 4.17 -4.50
N ILE A 26 16.57 3.40 -5.14
CA ILE A 26 16.95 2.28 -6.03
C ILE A 26 17.82 2.78 -7.18
N THR A 27 17.40 3.84 -7.86
CA THR A 27 18.09 4.39 -9.03
C THR A 27 19.42 5.05 -8.64
N PHE A 28 19.54 5.69 -7.47
CA PHE A 28 20.79 6.29 -7.01
C PHE A 28 21.80 5.26 -6.49
N MET A 29 21.34 4.23 -5.79
CA MET A 29 22.20 3.19 -5.21
C MET A 29 22.52 2.05 -6.18
N GLY A 30 22.02 2.10 -7.42
CA GLY A 30 22.24 1.08 -8.45
C GLY A 30 21.75 -0.31 -8.03
N LEU A 31 20.65 -0.37 -7.28
CA LEU A 31 20.13 -1.64 -6.76
C LEU A 31 19.48 -2.48 -7.87
N ASN A 32 19.50 -3.80 -7.70
CA ASN A 32 18.82 -4.69 -8.65
C ASN A 32 17.30 -4.35 -8.68
N PRO A 33 16.73 -3.99 -9.84
CA PRO A 33 15.37 -3.47 -9.95
C PRO A 33 14.33 -4.53 -9.58
N LEU A 34 14.51 -5.78 -10.04
CA LEU A 34 13.60 -6.89 -9.75
C LEU A 34 13.57 -7.20 -8.26
N LEU A 35 14.74 -7.30 -7.63
CA LEU A 35 14.82 -7.60 -6.20
C LEU A 35 14.24 -6.45 -5.36
N SER A 36 14.45 -5.21 -5.79
CA SER A 36 13.94 -4.03 -5.09
C SER A 36 12.41 -3.90 -5.17
N VAL A 37 11.83 -4.15 -6.35
CA VAL A 37 10.37 -4.21 -6.53
C VAL A 37 9.76 -5.33 -5.68
N LEU A 38 10.40 -6.50 -5.62
CA LEU A 38 9.95 -7.60 -4.78
C LEU A 38 9.95 -7.22 -3.29
N VAL A 39 11.01 -6.56 -2.82
CA VAL A 39 11.11 -6.07 -1.44
C VAL A 39 10.02 -5.04 -1.12
N ILE A 40 9.71 -4.13 -2.04
CA ILE A 40 8.62 -3.16 -1.89
C ILE A 40 7.27 -3.89 -1.79
N ILE A 41 6.97 -4.83 -2.68
CA ILE A 41 5.72 -5.58 -2.67
C ILE A 41 5.54 -6.34 -1.34
N VAL A 42 6.56 -7.06 -0.90
CA VAL A 42 6.50 -7.86 0.34
C VAL A 42 6.34 -6.98 1.57
N SER A 43 7.06 -5.85 1.64
CA SER A 43 6.94 -4.92 2.77
C SER A 43 5.56 -4.26 2.82
N ASP A 44 5.01 -3.83 1.69
CA ASP A 44 3.66 -3.24 1.61
C ASP A 44 2.57 -4.22 2.02
N ILE A 45 2.63 -5.46 1.52
CA ILE A 45 1.68 -6.51 1.91
C ILE A 45 1.75 -6.74 3.42
N SER A 46 2.96 -6.85 3.98
CA SER A 46 3.17 -7.11 5.41
C SER A 46 2.60 -6.01 6.30
N ILE A 47 2.79 -4.74 5.92
CA ILE A 47 2.23 -3.59 6.64
C ILE A 47 0.72 -3.53 6.52
N CYS A 48 0.19 -3.77 5.32
CA CYS A 48 -1.25 -3.75 5.12
C CYS A 48 -1.91 -4.84 5.95
N ILE A 49 -1.37 -6.06 5.98
CA ILE A 49 -1.86 -7.14 6.84
C ILE A 49 -1.79 -6.75 8.33
N THR A 50 -0.66 -6.20 8.77
CA THR A 50 -0.49 -5.76 10.16
C THR A 50 -1.52 -4.69 10.54
N GLY A 51 -1.70 -3.68 9.68
CA GLY A 51 -2.71 -2.63 9.85
C GLY A 51 -4.12 -3.19 9.89
N PHE A 52 -4.46 -4.15 9.04
CA PHE A 52 -5.76 -4.81 9.04
C PHE A 52 -6.07 -5.50 10.38
N TYR A 53 -5.13 -6.27 10.90
CA TYR A 53 -5.29 -6.93 12.20
C TYR A 53 -5.33 -5.92 13.36
N PHE A 54 -4.53 -4.86 13.30
CA PHE A 54 -4.57 -3.77 14.26
C PHE A 54 -5.93 -3.07 14.27
N ALA A 55 -6.51 -2.81 13.09
CA ALA A 55 -7.85 -2.25 12.94
C ALA A 55 -8.94 -3.19 13.49
N GLN A 56 -8.83 -4.50 13.26
CA GLN A 56 -9.74 -5.48 13.89
C GLN A 56 -9.64 -5.47 15.42
N TYR A 57 -8.43 -5.31 15.95
CA TYR A 57 -8.22 -5.16 17.39
C TYR A 57 -8.89 -3.88 17.91
N LEU A 58 -8.69 -2.74 17.24
CA LEU A 58 -9.33 -1.46 17.59
C LEU A 58 -10.85 -1.51 17.52
N ARG A 59 -11.43 -2.27 16.60
CA ARG A 59 -12.89 -2.46 16.50
C ARG A 59 -13.50 -3.02 17.80
N LYS A 60 -12.76 -3.82 18.57
CA LYS A 60 -13.23 -4.37 19.85
C LYS A 60 -13.48 -3.28 20.90
N LEU A 61 -12.95 -2.08 20.72
CA LEU A 61 -13.20 -0.93 21.59
C LEU A 61 -14.65 -0.44 21.39
N LYS A 62 -15.37 -0.23 22.51
CA LYS A 62 -16.79 0.17 22.52
C LYS A 62 -17.09 1.42 21.67
N PHE A 63 -16.13 2.35 21.56
CA PHE A 63 -16.26 3.59 20.79
C PHE A 63 -16.46 3.33 19.28
N PHE A 64 -15.61 2.48 18.69
CA PHE A 64 -15.69 2.15 17.27
C PHE A 64 -16.91 1.29 16.99
N ASN A 65 -17.19 0.29 17.83
CA ASN A 65 -18.34 -0.60 17.63
C ASN A 65 -19.68 0.17 17.59
N LYS A 66 -19.85 1.19 18.45
CA LYS A 66 -21.07 2.04 18.49
C LYS A 66 -21.22 2.98 17.29
N ARG A 67 -20.12 3.40 16.66
CA ARG A 67 -20.16 4.21 15.43
C ARG A 67 -20.37 3.36 14.18
N LEU A 68 -19.73 2.20 14.13
CA LEU A 68 -19.85 1.26 13.00
C LEU A 68 -21.22 0.60 12.90
N SER A 69 -21.94 0.41 14.01
CA SER A 69 -23.31 -0.16 13.99
C SER A 69 -24.36 0.72 13.29
N LYS A 70 -23.99 1.94 12.87
CA LYS A 70 -24.84 2.86 12.10
C LYS A 70 -24.58 2.79 10.58
N ILE A 71 -23.58 2.03 10.15
CA ILE A 71 -23.18 1.93 8.75
C ILE A 71 -23.93 0.74 8.12
N ASP A 72 -24.60 0.99 6.99
CA ASP A 72 -25.45 0.02 6.29
C ASP A 72 -24.62 -1.11 5.64
N ASP A 73 -24.94 -2.36 5.98
CA ASP A 73 -24.19 -3.57 5.58
C ASP A 73 -24.11 -3.75 4.05
N LYS A 74 -25.10 -3.23 3.31
CA LYS A 74 -25.18 -3.38 1.84
C LYS A 74 -24.17 -2.49 1.11
N TRP A 75 -23.96 -1.26 1.61
CA TRP A 75 -22.97 -0.32 1.10
C TRP A 75 -21.55 -0.77 1.42
N VAL A 76 -21.35 -1.31 2.62
CA VAL A 76 -20.08 -1.90 3.05
C VAL A 76 -19.66 -3.04 2.13
N ARG A 77 -20.58 -3.92 1.75
CA ARG A 77 -20.23 -5.15 1.02
C ARG A 77 -19.80 -4.92 -0.43
N ASN A 78 -20.42 -3.99 -1.14
CA ASN A 78 -20.09 -3.69 -2.54
C ASN A 78 -19.18 -2.46 -2.69
N GLY A 79 -19.36 -1.45 -1.85
CA GLY A 79 -18.53 -0.25 -1.82
C GLY A 79 -17.11 -0.50 -1.32
N ALA A 80 -16.91 -1.52 -0.47
CA ALA A 80 -15.57 -1.94 -0.05
C ALA A 80 -14.71 -2.36 -1.24
N TYR A 81 -15.24 -3.08 -2.24
CA TYR A 81 -14.44 -3.55 -3.38
C TYR A 81 -14.01 -2.40 -4.30
N VAL A 82 -14.94 -1.53 -4.67
CA VAL A 82 -14.66 -0.39 -5.55
C VAL A 82 -13.80 0.64 -4.82
N GLY A 83 -14.13 0.93 -3.55
CA GLY A 83 -13.33 1.77 -2.67
C GLY A 83 -11.96 1.19 -2.33
N PHE A 84 -11.78 -0.13 -2.44
CA PHE A 84 -10.47 -0.77 -2.29
C PHE A 84 -9.57 -0.43 -3.46
N PHE A 85 -10.02 -0.70 -4.69
CA PHE A 85 -9.23 -0.41 -5.88
C PHE A 85 -9.00 1.09 -6.08
N VAL A 86 -10.04 1.91 -5.93
CA VAL A 86 -9.94 3.36 -6.10
C VAL A 86 -9.19 4.00 -4.92
N GLY A 87 -9.51 3.62 -3.69
CA GLY A 87 -8.85 4.16 -2.49
C GLY A 87 -7.36 3.81 -2.41
N GLN A 88 -6.93 2.68 -2.97
CA GLN A 88 -5.51 2.32 -3.05
C GLN A 88 -4.71 3.25 -3.96
N PHE A 89 -5.33 3.74 -5.03
CA PHE A 89 -4.71 4.70 -5.94
C PHE A 89 -4.61 6.11 -5.35
N PHE A 90 -5.60 6.54 -4.56
CA PHE A 90 -5.71 7.94 -4.09
C PHE A 90 -5.31 8.17 -2.64
N ILE A 91 -5.59 7.24 -1.72
CA ILE A 91 -5.40 7.40 -0.26
C ILE A 91 -4.24 6.52 0.25
N GLY A 92 -3.93 5.45 -0.48
CA GLY A 92 -2.84 4.53 -0.17
C GLY A 92 -3.34 3.20 0.41
N THR A 93 -2.57 2.15 0.12
CA THR A 93 -2.89 0.75 0.45
C THR A 93 -3.05 0.47 1.93
N PHE A 94 -2.28 1.16 2.77
CA PHE A 94 -2.34 1.04 4.23
C PHE A 94 -3.66 1.56 4.83
N PHE A 95 -4.11 2.76 4.43
CA PHE A 95 -5.33 3.37 4.97
C PHE A 95 -6.59 2.57 4.60
N VAL A 96 -6.65 2.11 3.34
CA VAL A 96 -7.72 1.23 2.88
C VAL A 96 -7.75 -0.06 3.70
N SER A 97 -6.56 -0.62 3.99
CA SER A 97 -6.45 -1.81 4.83
C SER A 97 -6.98 -1.59 6.25
N LEU A 98 -6.65 -0.45 6.87
CA LEU A 98 -7.18 -0.08 8.19
C LEU A 98 -8.70 0.05 8.18
N ILE A 99 -9.27 0.74 7.18
CA ILE A 99 -10.72 0.93 7.06
C ILE A 99 -11.43 -0.41 6.91
N LEU A 100 -10.91 -1.31 6.07
CA LEU A 100 -11.49 -2.65 5.93
C LEU A 100 -11.37 -3.49 7.20
N GLY A 101 -10.27 -3.39 7.94
CA GLY A 101 -10.12 -4.06 9.22
C GLY A 101 -11.15 -3.61 10.26
N LEU A 102 -11.54 -2.34 10.23
CA LEU A 102 -12.59 -1.80 11.09
C LEU A 102 -13.99 -2.25 10.67
N ILE A 103 -14.26 -2.32 9.37
CA ILE A 103 -15.60 -2.53 8.82
C ILE A 103 -15.97 -4.03 8.71
N LYS A 104 -15.03 -4.89 8.32
CA LYS A 104 -15.35 -6.26 7.86
C LYS A 104 -15.90 -7.18 8.95
N HIS A 105 -17.07 -7.76 8.70
CA HIS A 105 -17.69 -8.80 9.52
C HIS A 105 -17.10 -10.19 9.19
N LYS A 106 -17.09 -11.11 10.18
CA LYS A 106 -16.54 -12.49 10.18
C LYS A 106 -16.89 -13.37 8.95
N GLY A 107 -16.37 -13.04 7.77
CA GLY A 107 -16.48 -13.81 6.53
C GLY A 107 -15.11 -14.22 5.98
N ASN A 108 -15.08 -14.84 4.80
CA ASN A 108 -13.88 -15.42 4.22
C ASN A 108 -12.82 -14.34 3.89
N ASN A 109 -11.91 -14.09 4.83
CA ASN A 109 -10.97 -12.96 4.77
C ASN A 109 -10.06 -13.01 3.52
N ILE A 110 -9.74 -14.22 3.07
CA ILE A 110 -8.86 -14.53 1.95
C ILE A 110 -9.36 -13.90 0.65
N VAL A 111 -10.62 -14.15 0.28
CA VAL A 111 -11.17 -13.71 -1.01
C VAL A 111 -11.44 -12.20 -1.04
N PHE A 112 -11.89 -11.65 0.09
CA PHE A 112 -12.40 -10.27 0.16
C PHE A 112 -11.34 -9.23 0.55
N PHE A 113 -10.12 -9.63 0.89
CA PHE A 113 -9.07 -8.70 1.31
C PHE A 113 -7.72 -9.08 0.71
N TYR A 114 -7.24 -10.31 0.93
CA TYR A 114 -5.89 -10.70 0.50
C TYR A 114 -5.73 -10.71 -1.03
N ILE A 115 -6.69 -11.30 -1.76
CA ILE A 115 -6.60 -11.35 -3.23
C ILE A 115 -6.60 -9.94 -3.85
N PRO A 116 -7.59 -9.05 -3.56
CA PRO A 116 -7.55 -7.68 -4.05
C PRO A 116 -6.29 -6.92 -3.60
N LEU A 117 -5.85 -7.10 -2.34
CA LEU A 117 -4.67 -6.43 -1.79
C LEU A 117 -3.42 -6.78 -2.58
N ILE A 118 -3.17 -8.08 -2.75
CA ILE A 118 -1.96 -8.59 -3.42
C ILE A 118 -1.96 -8.12 -4.87
N ILE A 119 -3.06 -8.31 -5.61
CA ILE A 119 -3.16 -7.91 -7.01
C ILE A 119 -2.92 -6.41 -7.17
N SER A 120 -3.55 -5.60 -6.33
CA SER A 120 -3.42 -4.15 -6.42
C SER A 120 -2.03 -3.67 -6.02
N VAL A 121 -1.43 -4.20 -4.94
CA VAL A 121 -0.06 -3.85 -4.55
C VAL A 121 0.92 -4.22 -5.66
N ILE A 122 0.77 -5.39 -6.29
CA ILE A 122 1.64 -5.79 -7.41
C ILE A 122 1.49 -4.83 -8.59
N LEU A 123 0.27 -4.63 -9.09
CA LEU A 123 0.01 -3.77 -10.25
C LEU A 123 0.47 -2.34 -10.00
N TYR A 124 0.07 -1.77 -8.86
CA TYR A 124 0.42 -0.41 -8.50
C TYR A 124 1.94 -0.25 -8.32
N THR A 125 2.63 -1.22 -7.73
CA THR A 125 4.10 -1.14 -7.57
C THR A 125 4.82 -1.22 -8.91
N ILE A 126 4.40 -2.11 -9.80
CA ILE A 126 5.00 -2.24 -11.14
C ILE A 126 4.81 -0.94 -11.92
N VAL A 127 3.56 -0.48 -12.07
CA VAL A 127 3.25 0.74 -12.84
C VAL A 127 3.99 1.94 -12.26
N TYR A 128 3.95 2.11 -10.94
CA TYR A 128 4.59 3.24 -10.28
C TYR A 128 6.12 3.21 -10.40
N TYR A 129 6.73 2.03 -10.29
CA TYR A 129 8.18 1.86 -10.41
C TYR A 129 8.67 2.30 -11.79
N TYR A 130 8.04 1.80 -12.86
CA TYR A 130 8.43 2.16 -14.22
C TYR A 130 8.19 3.64 -14.51
N LEU A 131 7.03 4.16 -14.14
CA LEU A 131 6.70 5.57 -14.36
C LEU A 131 7.66 6.52 -13.61
N SER A 132 8.02 6.15 -12.38
CA SER A 132 8.93 6.95 -11.56
C SER A 132 10.38 6.84 -12.02
N SER A 133 10.82 5.64 -12.45
CA SER A 133 12.17 5.45 -12.99
C SER A 133 12.38 6.30 -14.24
N ASP A 134 11.44 6.24 -15.20
CA ASP A 134 11.50 7.06 -16.42
C ASP A 134 11.51 8.56 -16.08
N GLY A 135 10.66 8.98 -15.13
CA GLY A 135 10.64 10.36 -14.67
C GLY A 135 11.97 10.82 -14.05
N ILE A 136 12.58 9.98 -13.21
CA ILE A 136 13.88 10.27 -12.59
C ILE A 136 14.99 10.35 -13.63
N ASP A 137 15.01 9.44 -14.60
CA ASP A 137 16.02 9.44 -15.66
C ASP A 137 15.87 10.65 -16.58
N LEU A 138 14.64 11.07 -16.86
CA LEU A 138 14.35 12.29 -17.63
C LEU A 138 14.82 13.54 -16.88
N ILE A 139 14.60 13.62 -15.57
CA ILE A 139 15.10 14.72 -14.71
C ILE A 139 16.63 14.73 -14.68
N LYS A 140 17.28 13.56 -14.53
CA LYS A 140 18.74 13.45 -14.57
C LYS A 140 19.31 13.94 -15.90
N HIS A 141 18.70 13.54 -17.01
CA HIS A 141 19.10 14.00 -18.33
C HIS A 141 18.95 15.52 -18.48
N PHE A 142 17.86 16.10 -17.98
CA PHE A 142 17.64 17.54 -18.01
C PHE A 142 18.65 18.31 -17.16
N LEU A 143 19.02 17.80 -15.98
CA LEU A 143 19.99 18.44 -15.08
C LEU A 143 21.45 18.32 -15.55
N TYR A 144 21.80 17.25 -16.27
CA TYR A 144 23.17 17.04 -16.76
C TYR A 144 23.47 17.73 -18.10
N TYR A 145 22.44 18.02 -18.90
CA TYR A 145 22.56 18.66 -20.21
C TYR A 145 22.01 20.10 -20.26
N SER A 146 21.62 20.67 -19.11
CA SER A 146 21.33 22.10 -18.94
C SER A 146 22.50 22.81 -18.27
#